data_AF-M1EFZ1-F1
#
_entry.id   AF-M1EFZ1-F1
#
_cell.length_a   1.000
_cell.length_b   1.000
_cell.length_c   1.000
_cell.angle_alpha   90.00
_cell.angle_beta   90.00
_cell.angle_gamma   90.00
#
_symmetry.space_group_name_H-M   'P 1'
#
loop_
_entity.id
_entity.type
_entity.pdbx_description
1 polymer ?
#
loop_
_entity_poly.entity_id
_entity_poly.type
_entity_poly.pdbx_seq_one_letter_code
_entity_poly.pdbx_strand_id
1 'polypeptide(L)'
;GKKTKNQLLLPELKNADWLATCNPEVVLHDDGYKKHLKQHCNKVLLRVRMLYYLKAEILGEAAEKAFEGTPARELEVPLPDIDYVEIPVDWWDAEADKSLLIGVFKHGYERYNAMRADPALCFLEKVGMPDEKSLSAEQGVTDGTSDIPERGNMDKEDNTEDKS
;
A
#
# COMPACT_ATOMS: atom_id res chain seq x y z
N GLY A 1 -49.78 -9.90 4.73
CA GLY A 1 -48.59 -10.45 4.03
C GLY A 1 -47.36 -10.21 4.88
N LYS A 2 -46.64 -11.26 5.26
CA LYS A 2 -45.39 -11.16 6.03
C LYS A 2 -44.27 -10.77 5.06
N LYS A 3 -43.60 -9.63 5.33
CA LYS A 3 -42.43 -9.19 4.57
C LYS A 3 -41.25 -10.11 4.89
N THR A 4 -40.80 -10.86 3.89
CA THR A 4 -39.60 -11.70 3.94
C THR A 4 -38.38 -10.79 4.11
N LYS A 5 -37.64 -10.94 5.20
CA LYS A 5 -36.30 -10.37 5.32
C LYS A 5 -35.42 -11.10 4.31
N ASN A 6 -34.97 -10.38 3.27
CA ASN A 6 -33.89 -10.85 2.41
C ASN A 6 -32.63 -10.98 3.29
N GLN A 7 -32.37 -12.21 3.76
CA GLN A 7 -31.03 -12.61 4.17
C GLN A 7 -30.19 -12.61 2.88
N LEU A 8 -29.50 -11.51 2.63
CA LEU A 8 -28.38 -11.49 1.70
C LEU A 8 -27.32 -12.42 2.30
N LEU A 9 -27.30 -13.65 1.81
CA LEU A 9 -26.27 -14.62 2.13
C LEU A 9 -24.95 -14.03 1.65
N LEU A 10 -24.05 -13.74 2.59
CA LEU A 10 -22.67 -13.39 2.26
C LEU A 10 -22.07 -14.55 1.46
N PRO A 11 -21.37 -14.30 0.34
CA PRO A 11 -20.57 -15.32 -0.31
C PRO A 11 -19.57 -15.87 0.72
N GLU A 12 -19.56 -17.18 0.93
CA GLU A 12 -18.58 -17.85 1.79
C GLU A 12 -17.19 -17.79 1.14
N LEU A 13 -16.54 -16.63 1.23
CA LEU A 13 -15.13 -16.47 0.87
C LEU A 13 -14.31 -17.03 2.03
N LYS A 14 -14.01 -18.33 1.97
CA LYS A 14 -13.43 -19.11 3.08
C LYS A 14 -12.10 -18.61 3.68
N ASN A 15 -11.48 -17.56 3.17
CA ASN A 15 -10.17 -17.03 3.61
C ASN A 15 -10.13 -15.50 3.68
N ALA A 16 -11.22 -14.86 4.10
CA ALA A 16 -11.25 -13.41 4.25
C ALA A 16 -11.48 -13.04 5.71
N ASP A 17 -10.50 -13.30 6.56
CA ASP A 17 -10.52 -12.95 7.99
C ASP A 17 -10.76 -11.44 8.21
N TRP A 18 -10.39 -10.62 7.22
CA TRP A 18 -10.69 -9.19 7.19
C TRP A 18 -12.18 -8.86 7.06
N LEU A 19 -13.03 -9.74 6.53
CA LEU A 19 -14.49 -9.53 6.48
C LEU A 19 -15.11 -9.53 7.88
N ALA A 20 -14.47 -10.20 8.85
CA ALA A 20 -14.93 -10.22 10.24
C ALA A 20 -14.73 -8.88 10.95
N THR A 21 -13.69 -8.13 10.58
CA THR A 21 -13.35 -6.80 11.14
C THR A 21 -13.77 -5.65 10.24
N CYS A 22 -13.99 -5.88 8.94
CA CYS A 22 -14.37 -4.86 7.95
C CYS A 22 -15.41 -5.42 6.97
N ASN A 23 -16.70 -5.22 7.26
CA ASN A 23 -17.78 -5.57 6.32
C ASN A 23 -17.93 -4.48 5.24
N PRO A 24 -17.63 -4.76 3.96
CA PRO A 24 -17.69 -3.78 2.87
C PRO A 24 -19.07 -3.15 2.72
N GLU A 25 -20.12 -3.93 2.86
CA GLU A 25 -21.49 -3.45 2.70
C GLU A 25 -21.84 -2.38 3.74
N VAL A 26 -21.31 -2.51 4.96
CA VAL A 26 -21.48 -1.51 6.01
C VAL A 26 -20.64 -0.26 5.71
N VAL A 27 -19.37 -0.44 5.35
CA VAL A 27 -18.43 0.66 5.07
C VAL A 27 -18.88 1.50 3.86
N LEU A 28 -19.41 0.86 2.80
CA LEU A 28 -19.93 1.55 1.62
C LEU A 28 -21.14 2.43 1.94
N HIS A 29 -21.90 2.09 2.98
CA HIS A 29 -23.03 2.89 3.45
C HIS A 29 -22.64 3.98 4.44
N ASP A 30 -21.42 3.98 4.99
CA ASP A 30 -20.94 5.01 5.90
C ASP A 30 -20.75 6.36 5.19
N ASP A 31 -21.27 7.43 5.78
CA ASP A 31 -21.24 8.76 5.15
C ASP A 31 -19.84 9.39 5.22
N GLY A 32 -19.04 9.05 6.22
CA GLY A 32 -17.63 9.45 6.31
C GLY A 32 -16.82 8.84 5.18
N TYR A 33 -16.98 7.54 4.94
CA TYR A 33 -16.34 6.83 3.83
C TYR A 33 -16.77 7.39 2.46
N LYS A 34 -18.08 7.64 2.25
CA LYS A 34 -18.55 8.29 1.01
C LYS A 34 -17.95 9.68 0.81
N LYS A 35 -17.85 10.48 1.87
CA LYS A 35 -17.23 11.82 1.80
C LYS A 35 -15.75 11.71 1.45
N HIS A 36 -15.03 10.79 2.09
CA HIS A 36 -13.63 10.49 1.78
C HIS A 36 -13.45 10.12 0.31
N LEU A 37 -14.25 9.19 -0.21
CA LEU A 37 -14.20 8.81 -1.63
C LEU A 37 -14.50 10.01 -2.53
N LYS A 38 -15.49 10.84 -2.23
CA LYS A 38 -15.76 12.05 -3.03
C LYS A 38 -14.58 13.02 -3.05
N GLN A 39 -13.84 13.15 -1.95
CA GLN A 39 -12.71 14.06 -1.82
C GLN A 39 -11.41 13.48 -2.40
N HIS A 40 -11.24 12.16 -2.38
CA HIS A 40 -9.96 11.49 -2.63
C HIS A 40 -10.04 10.32 -3.62
N CYS A 41 -11.13 10.18 -4.38
CA CYS A 41 -11.31 9.08 -5.34
C CYS A 41 -10.14 8.92 -6.29
N ASN A 42 -9.62 10.02 -6.85
CA ASN A 42 -8.50 9.97 -7.77
C ASN A 42 -7.22 9.44 -7.10
N LYS A 43 -6.96 9.82 -5.85
CA LYS A 43 -5.80 9.33 -5.09
C LYS A 43 -5.93 7.83 -4.83
N VAL A 44 -7.13 7.37 -4.46
CA VAL A 44 -7.42 5.95 -4.23
C VAL A 44 -7.28 5.16 -5.54
N LEU A 45 -7.93 5.61 -6.61
CA LEU A 45 -7.90 4.94 -7.92
C LEU A 45 -6.49 4.90 -8.50
N LEU A 46 -5.70 5.97 -8.35
CA LEU A 46 -4.32 5.99 -8.81
C LEU A 46 -3.48 4.94 -8.08
N ARG A 47 -3.63 4.84 -6.75
CA ARG A 47 -2.95 3.81 -5.96
C ARG A 47 -3.36 2.40 -6.38
N VAL A 48 -4.65 2.13 -6.55
CA VAL A 48 -5.16 0.83 -7.03
C VAL A 48 -4.56 0.50 -8.40
N ARG A 49 -4.54 1.47 -9.32
CA ARG A 49 -3.96 1.29 -10.66
C ARG A 49 -2.45 1.03 -10.60
N MET A 50 -1.71 1.79 -9.79
CA MET A 50 -0.26 1.63 -9.65
C MET A 50 0.09 0.26 -9.07
N LEU A 51 -0.63 -0.20 -8.04
CA LEU A 51 -0.42 -1.52 -7.45
C LEU A 51 -0.77 -2.66 -8.43
N TYR A 52 -1.86 -2.49 -9.20
CA TYR A 52 -2.19 -3.44 -10.26
C TYR A 52 -1.09 -3.49 -11.34
N TYR A 53 -0.61 -2.33 -11.80
CA TYR A 53 0.45 -2.24 -12.80
C TYR A 53 1.76 -2.86 -12.30
N LEU A 54 2.13 -2.60 -11.04
CA LEU A 54 3.27 -3.25 -10.40
C LEU A 54 3.16 -4.77 -10.45
N LYS A 55 2.03 -5.34 -10.04
CA LYS A 55 1.81 -6.79 -10.06
C LYS A 55 1.80 -7.35 -11.49
N ALA A 56 1.02 -6.74 -12.39
CA ALA A 56 0.70 -7.31 -13.69
C ALA A 56 1.78 -7.06 -14.74
N GLU A 57 2.30 -5.84 -14.81
CA GLU A 57 3.17 -5.40 -15.90
C GLU A 57 4.65 -5.40 -15.49
N ILE A 58 4.96 -5.02 -14.26
CA ILE A 58 6.36 -4.95 -13.79
C ILE A 58 6.83 -6.33 -13.30
N LEU A 59 6.11 -6.93 -12.35
CA LEU A 59 6.51 -8.21 -11.76
C LEU A 59 6.07 -9.39 -12.64
N GLY A 60 4.88 -9.32 -13.25
CA GLY A 60 4.37 -10.36 -14.14
C GLY A 60 4.42 -11.75 -13.50
N GLU A 61 5.11 -12.69 -14.16
CA GLU A 61 5.28 -14.07 -13.71
C GLU A 61 6.13 -14.20 -12.43
N ALA A 62 7.00 -13.23 -12.14
CA ALA A 62 7.83 -13.25 -10.93
C ALA A 62 7.00 -12.99 -9.66
N ALA A 63 5.81 -12.38 -9.78
CA ALA A 63 4.96 -12.03 -8.63
C ALA A 63 4.57 -13.27 -7.81
N GLU A 64 4.18 -14.37 -8.45
CA GLU A 64 3.76 -15.58 -7.75
C GLU A 64 4.93 -16.24 -7.01
N LYS A 65 6.07 -16.38 -7.68
CA LYS A 65 7.31 -16.92 -7.07
C LYS A 65 7.80 -16.07 -5.90
N ALA A 66 7.69 -14.75 -6.01
CA ALA A 66 8.02 -13.81 -4.93
C ALA A 66 7.09 -14.00 -3.73
N PHE A 67 5.79 -14.20 -3.98
CA PHE A 67 4.81 -14.47 -2.94
C PHE A 67 5.07 -15.80 -2.23
N GLU A 68 5.54 -16.81 -2.96
CA GLU A 68 5.97 -18.12 -2.43
C GLU A 68 7.29 -18.06 -1.64
N GLY A 69 7.98 -16.91 -1.64
CA GLY A 69 9.19 -16.69 -0.84
C GLY A 69 10.51 -16.92 -1.58
N THR A 70 10.49 -17.00 -2.91
CA THR A 70 11.73 -16.99 -3.70
C THR A 70 12.51 -15.70 -3.45
N PRO A 71 13.83 -15.76 -3.13
CA PRO A 71 14.63 -14.56 -2.90
C PRO A 71 14.61 -13.59 -4.09
N ALA A 72 14.55 -12.29 -3.81
CA ALA A 72 14.48 -11.24 -4.85
C ALA A 72 15.64 -11.31 -5.86
N ARG A 73 16.85 -11.66 -5.39
CA ARG A 73 18.04 -11.84 -6.22
C ARG A 73 17.92 -12.98 -7.25
N GLU A 74 17.05 -13.95 -7.01
CA GLU A 74 16.80 -15.12 -7.89
C GLU A 74 15.64 -14.86 -8.87
N LEU A 75 14.95 -13.73 -8.73
CA LEU A 75 13.83 -13.35 -9.59
C LEU A 75 14.28 -12.43 -10.73
N GLU A 76 13.82 -12.77 -11.93
CA GLU A 76 13.95 -11.93 -13.11
C GLU A 76 12.81 -10.92 -13.13
N VAL A 77 13.15 -9.65 -12.89
CA VAL A 77 12.23 -8.52 -12.98
C VAL A 77 12.86 -7.51 -13.94
N PRO A 78 12.17 -7.11 -15.02
CA PRO A 78 12.72 -6.17 -16.00
C PRO A 78 12.74 -4.77 -15.39
N LEU A 79 13.88 -4.39 -14.82
CA LEU A 79 14.13 -3.04 -14.35
C LEU A 79 14.70 -2.19 -15.50
N PRO A 80 14.32 -0.91 -15.60
CA PRO A 80 14.99 0.01 -16.51
C PRO A 80 16.46 0.17 -16.10
N ASP A 81 17.31 0.51 -17.07
CA ASP A 81 18.66 0.98 -16.78
C ASP A 81 18.56 2.36 -16.13
N ILE A 82 19.10 2.50 -14.92
CA ILE A 82 19.07 3.75 -14.14
C ILE A 82 20.52 4.15 -13.90
N ASP A 83 20.87 5.39 -14.23
CA ASP A 83 22.25 5.88 -14.14
C ASP A 83 22.76 6.09 -12.70
N TYR A 84 21.93 5.79 -11.68
CA TYR A 84 22.18 5.87 -10.23
C TYR A 84 22.99 7.11 -9.79
N VAL A 85 22.77 8.26 -10.44
CA VAL A 85 23.52 9.50 -10.17
C VAL A 85 23.18 10.10 -8.81
N GLU A 86 21.91 9.99 -8.40
CA GLU A 86 21.41 10.46 -7.10
C GLU A 86 20.73 9.30 -6.38
N ILE A 87 21.51 8.53 -5.61
CA ILE A 87 20.99 7.47 -4.74
C ILE A 87 20.69 7.99 -3.34
N PRO A 88 19.65 7.49 -2.65
CA PRO A 88 19.33 7.92 -1.29
C PRO A 88 20.44 7.60 -0.26
N VAL A 89 21.18 6.51 -0.49
CA VAL A 89 22.24 5.99 0.38
C VAL A 89 23.17 5.08 -0.42
N ASP A 90 24.45 5.02 -0.04
CA ASP A 90 25.51 4.33 -0.79
C ASP A 90 25.25 2.85 -1.09
N TRP A 91 24.43 2.16 -0.29
CA TRP A 91 24.10 0.74 -0.50
C TRP A 91 22.89 0.52 -1.41
N TRP A 92 22.23 1.59 -1.84
CA TRP A 92 21.03 1.53 -2.67
C TRP A 92 21.39 1.30 -4.13
N ASP A 93 21.06 0.11 -4.61
CA ASP A 93 21.37 -0.41 -5.93
C ASP A 93 20.13 -1.02 -6.60
N ALA A 94 20.30 -1.59 -7.78
CA ALA A 94 19.22 -2.26 -8.51
C ALA A 94 18.59 -3.44 -7.74
N GLU A 95 19.33 -4.08 -6.83
CA GLU A 95 18.77 -5.11 -5.95
C GLU A 95 17.84 -4.51 -4.90
N ALA A 96 18.18 -3.34 -4.34
CA ALA A 96 17.31 -2.59 -3.45
C ALA A 96 16.02 -2.12 -4.15
N ASP A 97 16.12 -1.61 -5.40
CA ASP A 97 14.94 -1.26 -6.20
C ASP A 97 14.03 -2.46 -6.44
N LYS A 98 14.61 -3.60 -6.85
CA LYS A 98 13.88 -4.85 -7.05
C LYS A 98 13.20 -5.30 -5.76
N SER A 99 13.94 -5.29 -4.66
CA SER A 99 13.45 -5.70 -3.34
C SER A 99 12.33 -4.79 -2.85
N LEU A 100 12.38 -3.49 -3.15
CA LEU A 100 11.31 -2.55 -2.82
C LEU A 100 10.03 -2.86 -3.59
N LEU A 101 10.13 -3.08 -4.90
CA LEU A 101 8.98 -3.42 -5.76
C LEU A 101 8.31 -4.72 -5.32
N ILE A 102 9.11 -5.76 -5.05
CA ILE A 102 8.63 -7.03 -4.51
C ILE A 102 8.02 -6.83 -3.12
N GLY A 103 8.69 -6.07 -2.25
CA GLY A 103 8.22 -5.80 -0.90
C GLY A 103 6.87 -5.10 -0.88
N VAL A 104 6.67 -4.07 -1.73
CA VAL A 104 5.39 -3.38 -1.89
C VAL A 104 4.29 -4.32 -2.35
N PHE A 105 4.60 -5.24 -3.27
CA PHE A 105 3.64 -6.23 -3.75
C PHE A 105 3.30 -7.28 -2.67
N LYS A 106 4.30 -7.82 -1.97
CA LYS A 106 4.16 -8.94 -1.03
C LYS A 106 3.60 -8.51 0.32
N HIS A 107 4.11 -7.41 0.88
CA HIS A 107 3.77 -6.93 2.23
C HIS A 107 2.76 -5.79 2.21
N GLY A 108 2.65 -5.08 1.09
CA GLY A 108 1.79 -3.92 0.92
C GLY A 108 2.57 -2.61 0.94
N TYR A 109 1.98 -1.58 0.32
CA TYR A 109 2.56 -0.24 0.24
C TYR A 109 2.77 0.36 1.64
N GLU A 110 3.91 1.05 1.85
CA GLU A 110 4.32 1.70 3.12
C GLU A 110 4.55 0.74 4.31
N ARG A 111 4.66 -0.57 4.08
CA ARG A 111 5.00 -1.57 5.12
C ARG A 111 6.50 -1.80 5.26
N TYR A 112 7.25 -0.73 5.51
CA TYR A 112 8.71 -0.77 5.44
C TYR A 112 9.35 -1.65 6.52
N ASN A 113 8.77 -1.73 7.73
CA ASN A 113 9.34 -2.62 8.76
C ASN A 113 9.08 -4.09 8.40
N ALA A 114 7.89 -4.44 7.91
CA ALA A 114 7.61 -5.78 7.40
C ALA A 114 8.54 -6.17 6.24
N MET A 115 8.75 -5.26 5.27
CA MET A 115 9.71 -5.48 4.17
C MET A 115 11.14 -5.67 4.68
N ARG A 116 11.57 -4.86 5.65
CA ARG A 116 12.92 -4.94 6.22
C ARG A 116 13.16 -6.24 7.00
N ALA A 117 12.13 -6.84 7.57
CA ALA A 117 12.22 -8.11 8.28
C ALA A 117 12.17 -9.36 7.37
N ASP A 118 11.90 -9.19 6.06
CA ASP A 118 11.77 -10.31 5.13
C ASP A 118 13.15 -10.81 4.67
N PRO A 119 13.54 -12.07 4.96
CA PRO A 119 14.83 -12.63 4.53
C PRO A 119 14.93 -12.85 3.01
N ALA A 120 13.82 -12.81 2.27
CA ALA A 120 13.83 -12.89 0.81
C ALA A 120 14.19 -11.54 0.14
N LEU A 121 14.28 -10.45 0.92
CA LEU A 121 14.62 -9.10 0.46
C LEU A 121 16.00 -8.70 0.97
N CYS A 122 16.72 -7.85 0.24
CA CYS A 122 18.10 -7.48 0.60
C CYS A 122 18.19 -6.60 1.86
N PHE A 123 17.08 -6.00 2.31
CA PHE A 123 17.10 -5.00 3.38
C PHE A 123 17.56 -5.58 4.72
N LEU A 124 17.17 -6.81 5.05
CA LEU A 124 17.56 -7.44 6.32
C LEU A 124 19.08 -7.55 6.44
N GLU A 125 19.77 -7.95 5.36
CA GLU A 125 21.22 -8.05 5.33
C GLU A 125 21.88 -6.67 5.35
N LYS A 126 21.35 -5.70 4.58
CA LYS A 126 21.96 -4.37 4.42
C LYS A 126 21.81 -3.47 5.66
N VAL A 127 20.66 -3.52 6.34
CA VAL A 127 20.36 -2.62 7.47
C VAL A 127 19.95 -3.32 8.77
N GLY A 128 19.79 -4.65 8.80
CA GLY A 128 19.46 -5.40 10.01
C GLY A 128 17.97 -5.39 10.39
N MET A 129 17.60 -6.16 11.42
CA MET A 129 16.22 -6.32 11.89
C MET A 129 15.63 -4.99 12.41
N PRO A 130 14.35 -4.67 12.14
CA PRO A 130 13.68 -3.53 12.78
C PRO A 130 13.46 -3.77 14.28
N ASP A 131 13.31 -2.68 15.04
CA ASP A 131 12.95 -2.77 16.46
C ASP A 131 11.58 -3.43 16.66
N GLU A 132 11.44 -4.25 17.70
CA GLU A 132 10.23 -5.03 18.01
C GLU A 132 8.97 -4.16 18.17
N LYS A 133 9.15 -2.93 18.68
CA LYS A 133 8.07 -1.93 18.81
C LYS A 133 7.55 -1.44 17.45
N SER A 134 8.43 -1.28 16.47
CA SER A 134 8.09 -0.77 15.14
C SER A 134 7.36 -1.82 14.31
N LEU A 135 7.74 -3.09 14.44
CA LEU A 135 7.02 -4.22 13.83
C LEU A 135 5.60 -4.36 14.39
N SER A 136 5.47 -4.29 15.72
CA SER A 136 4.18 -4.39 16.40
C SER A 136 3.22 -3.27 16.00
N ALA A 137 3.74 -2.06 15.79
CA ALA A 137 2.93 -0.92 15.34
C ALA A 137 2.36 -1.14 13.93
N GLU A 138 3.13 -1.73 13.00
CA GLU A 138 2.63 -2.03 11.65
C GLU A 138 1.56 -3.12 11.66
N GLN A 139 1.68 -4.17 12.50
CA GLN A 139 0.60 -5.14 12.68
C GLN A 139 -0.70 -4.52 13.23
N GLY A 140 -0.61 -3.41 13.98
CA GLY A 140 -1.78 -2.69 14.51
C GLY A 140 -2.49 -1.78 13.50
N VAL A 141 -1.79 -1.27 12.48
CA VAL A 141 -2.38 -0.37 11.45
C VAL A 141 -3.32 -1.12 10.49
N THR A 142 -3.30 -2.45 10.46
CA THR A 142 -4.33 -3.23 9.75
C THR A 142 -5.68 -3.23 10.48
N ASP A 143 -5.72 -2.83 11.76
CA ASP A 143 -6.95 -2.69 12.53
C ASP A 143 -7.36 -1.21 12.51
N GLY A 144 -8.50 -0.92 11.88
CA GLY A 144 -8.87 0.42 11.45
C GLY A 144 -8.84 1.46 12.57
N THR A 145 -7.99 2.48 12.40
CA THR A 145 -8.16 3.91 12.73
C THR A 145 -6.77 4.55 12.79
N SER A 146 -6.42 5.33 11.76
CA SER A 146 -5.31 6.27 11.87
C SER A 146 -5.83 7.63 11.42
N ASP A 147 -6.16 8.45 12.40
CA ASP A 147 -6.47 9.85 12.24
C ASP A 147 -5.36 10.53 11.42
N ILE A 148 -5.72 11.03 10.24
CA ILE A 148 -4.84 11.87 9.43
C ILE A 148 -4.93 13.29 10.03
N PRO A 149 -3.82 13.91 10.48
CA PRO A 149 -3.87 15.27 10.97
C PRO A 149 -4.15 16.22 9.78
N GLU A 150 -5.19 17.05 9.93
CA GLU A 150 -5.49 18.17 9.02
C GLU A 150 -4.30 19.14 9.01
N ARG A 151 -3.48 19.11 7.95
CA ARG A 151 -2.64 20.26 7.60
C ARG A 151 -3.55 21.30 6.96
N GLY A 152 -3.86 22.34 7.73
CA GLY A 152 -4.68 23.48 7.34
C GLY A 152 -4.18 24.14 6.05
N ASN A 153 -5.13 24.35 5.15
CA ASN A 153 -4.98 25.09 3.91
C ASN A 153 -4.98 26.60 4.25
N MET A 154 -3.82 27.26 4.21
CA MET A 154 -3.74 28.73 4.25
C MET A 154 -3.55 29.24 2.82
N ASP A 155 -4.64 29.35 2.07
CA ASP A 155 -4.67 30.17 0.86
C ASP A 155 -4.88 31.62 1.30
N LYS A 156 -3.80 32.41 1.28
CA LYS A 156 -3.90 33.88 1.27
C LYS A 156 -4.14 34.30 -0.18
N GLU A 157 -5.36 34.73 -0.49
CA GLU A 157 -5.64 35.52 -1.69
C GLU A 157 -4.97 36.90 -1.54
N ASP A 158 -3.95 37.16 -2.36
CA ASP A 158 -3.41 38.50 -2.58
C ASP A 158 -4.20 39.14 -3.73
N ASN A 159 -5.12 40.03 -3.37
CA ASN A 159 -5.94 40.76 -4.31
C ASN A 159 -5.18 42.02 -4.74
N THR A 160 -4.43 41.93 -5.84
CA THR A 160 -3.89 43.09 -6.55
C THR A 160 -4.75 43.37 -7.78
N GLU A 161 -5.69 44.30 -7.67
CA GLU A 161 -6.20 45.00 -8.84
C GLU A 161 -6.08 46.52 -8.65
N ASP A 162 -5.25 47.02 -9.55
CA ASP A 162 -4.87 48.37 -9.89
C ASP A 162 -6.09 49.22 -10.26
N LYS A 163 -6.17 50.45 -9.73
CA LYS A 163 -7.09 51.48 -10.25
C LYS A 163 -6.28 52.70 -10.64
N SER A 164 -6.04 52.81 -11.96
CA SER A 164 -5.89 54.08 -12.66
C SER A 164 -7.23 54.81 -12.78
#